data_AF-A0A6C9QJZ6-F1
#
_entry.id   AF-A0A6C9QJZ6-F1
#
_cell.length_a   1.000
_cell.length_b   1.000
_cell.length_c   1.000
_cell.angle_alpha   90.00
_cell.angle_beta   90.00
_cell.angle_gamma   90.00
#
_symmetry.space_group_name_H-M   'P 1'
#
loop_
_entity.id
_entity.type
_entity.pdbx_description
1 polymer ?
#
loop_
_entity_poly.entity_id
_entity_poly.type
_entity_poly.pdbx_seq_one_letter_code
_entity_poly.pdbx_strand_id
1 'polypeptide(L)'
;FLLFWLVNVGIGFGGGKVLNKFTAILNPCIYIVFGGMAIWAISLVGLGPIFDYIPSGIQKAENSGFLFLVVINAVVAVWAAPAVSASDFTQNAHSFREQALGQTLGLVVAYILFAVAGVCIIAGASIHYGADTWNVLDIVQRWDSLFASFFAVLVILMTTISTNATGNIIPAGYEIAAIAPTKLTYKNGVLIASIISLLICPWKLMENQDSIYLFLDIIGGMLGPVIGVMMAHYFVVMRGQINLDELYTAPGDYKYYDNGFNLTAFSVTLVAVILSLGGKFIPFMEPLSRVSWFVGVIVAFAAYALLKKRTTAEKTGEQKTIG
;
A
#
# COMPACT_ATOMS: atom_id res chain seq x y z
N PHE A 1 -6.25 17.43 -14.68
CA PHE A 1 -6.68 16.11 -14.17
C PHE A 1 -6.88 15.07 -15.27
N LEU A 2 -7.85 15.24 -16.19
CA LEU A 2 -8.16 14.20 -17.21
C LEU A 2 -6.95 13.77 -18.06
N LEU A 3 -6.08 14.70 -18.42
CA LEU A 3 -4.82 14.38 -19.12
C LEU A 3 -3.91 13.46 -18.28
N PHE A 4 -3.76 13.77 -16.99
CA PHE A 4 -2.97 12.96 -16.05
C PHE A 4 -3.59 11.56 -15.88
N TRP A 5 -4.92 11.49 -15.77
CA TRP A 5 -5.65 10.22 -15.75
C TRP A 5 -5.41 9.41 -17.03
N LEU A 6 -5.53 10.03 -18.21
CA LEU A 6 -5.27 9.36 -19.50
C LEU A 6 -3.85 8.78 -19.59
N VAL A 7 -2.84 9.51 -19.11
CA VAL A 7 -1.46 9.01 -19.07
C VAL A 7 -1.33 7.79 -18.15
N ASN A 8 -1.97 7.82 -16.97
CA ASN A 8 -2.01 6.67 -16.06
C ASN A 8 -2.65 5.45 -16.73
N VAL A 9 -3.78 5.62 -17.43
CA VAL A 9 -4.42 4.54 -18.20
C VAL A 9 -3.47 4.01 -19.28
N GLY A 10 -2.78 4.90 -20.00
CA GLY A 10 -1.81 4.54 -21.03
C GLY A 10 -0.66 3.68 -20.50
N ILE A 11 -0.07 4.06 -19.35
CA ILE A 11 0.96 3.25 -18.69
C ILE A 11 0.39 1.91 -18.22
N GLY A 12 -0.83 1.91 -17.66
CA GLY A 12 -1.54 0.69 -17.27
C GLY A 12 -1.64 -0.33 -18.42
N PHE A 13 -2.01 0.11 -19.62
CA PHE A 13 -2.06 -0.75 -20.81
C PHE A 13 -0.69 -1.28 -21.25
N GLY A 14 0.39 -0.55 -20.97
CA GLY A 14 1.76 -0.98 -21.23
C GLY A 14 2.23 -2.09 -20.29
N GLY A 15 1.60 -2.24 -19.12
CA GLY A 15 1.92 -3.25 -18.11
C GLY A 15 3.34 -3.12 -17.54
N GLY A 16 3.80 -4.18 -16.87
CA GLY A 16 5.06 -4.17 -16.12
C GLY A 16 6.31 -3.85 -16.95
N LYS A 17 6.36 -4.22 -18.25
CA LYS A 17 7.52 -3.95 -19.10
C LYS A 17 7.73 -2.46 -19.39
N VAL A 18 6.64 -1.75 -19.72
CA VAL A 18 6.69 -0.29 -19.96
C VAL A 18 6.98 0.43 -18.65
N LEU A 19 6.31 0.02 -17.58
CA LEU A 19 6.53 0.55 -16.25
C LEU A 19 7.99 0.42 -15.81
N ASN A 20 8.60 -0.77 -15.93
CA ASN A 20 10.01 -0.98 -15.55
C ASN A 20 10.96 -0.03 -16.28
N LYS A 21 10.76 0.18 -17.60
CA LYS A 21 11.57 1.13 -18.37
C LYS A 21 11.34 2.57 -17.93
N PHE A 22 10.09 2.95 -17.70
CA PHE A 22 9.71 4.27 -17.23
C PHE A 22 10.33 4.57 -15.86
N THR A 23 10.18 3.65 -14.91
CA THR A 23 10.74 3.76 -13.55
C THR A 23 12.27 3.78 -13.56
N ALA A 24 12.93 3.01 -14.43
CA ALA A 24 14.40 3.02 -14.54
C ALA A 24 14.96 4.40 -14.92
N ILE A 25 14.29 5.12 -15.83
CA ILE A 25 14.66 6.49 -16.23
C ILE A 25 14.32 7.48 -15.12
N LEU A 26 13.18 7.28 -14.46
CA LEU A 26 12.67 8.18 -13.44
C LEU A 26 13.48 8.14 -12.14
N ASN A 27 13.94 6.96 -11.72
CA ASN A 27 14.61 6.75 -10.43
C ASN A 27 15.78 7.73 -10.18
N PRO A 28 16.76 7.89 -11.09
CA PRO A 28 17.83 8.88 -10.93
C PRO A 28 17.30 10.31 -10.74
N CYS A 29 16.25 10.70 -11.47
CA CYS A 29 15.65 12.03 -11.37
C CYS A 29 15.02 12.27 -10.00
N ILE A 30 14.39 11.25 -9.40
CA ILE A 30 13.84 11.35 -8.04
C ILE A 30 14.94 11.67 -7.03
N TYR A 31 16.08 10.96 -7.09
CA TYR A 31 17.20 11.20 -6.19
C TYR A 31 17.82 12.58 -6.38
N ILE A 32 17.93 13.06 -7.63
CA ILE A 32 18.43 14.40 -7.93
C ILE A 32 17.48 15.46 -7.33
N VAL A 33 16.17 15.32 -7.52
CA VAL A 33 15.20 16.30 -7.03
C VAL A 33 15.13 16.28 -5.51
N PHE A 34 14.79 15.16 -4.88
CA PHE A 34 14.61 15.12 -3.42
C PHE A 34 15.93 15.24 -2.66
N GLY A 35 17.03 14.68 -3.18
CA GLY A 35 18.35 14.89 -2.61
C GLY A 35 18.80 16.35 -2.73
N GLY A 36 18.59 16.97 -3.90
CA GLY A 36 18.86 18.39 -4.12
C GLY A 36 18.02 19.30 -3.22
N MET A 37 16.73 18.99 -3.06
CA MET A 37 15.83 19.70 -2.15
C MET A 37 16.28 19.59 -0.69
N ALA A 38 16.72 18.41 -0.24
CA ALA A 38 17.22 18.24 1.11
C ALA A 38 18.52 19.03 1.34
N ILE A 39 19.46 18.98 0.38
CA ILE A 39 20.70 19.78 0.43
C ILE A 39 20.39 21.27 0.45
N TRP A 40 19.46 21.73 -0.38
CA TRP A 40 18.99 23.11 -0.41
C TRP A 40 18.39 23.55 0.93
N ALA A 41 17.51 22.76 1.51
CA ALA A 41 16.89 23.10 2.79
C ALA A 41 17.94 23.18 3.92
N ILE A 42 18.86 22.21 3.96
CA ILE A 42 19.96 22.19 4.92
C ILE A 42 20.91 23.38 4.72
N SER A 43 21.18 23.79 3.48
CA SER A 43 22.10 24.91 3.22
C SER A 43 21.53 26.27 3.64
N LEU A 44 20.20 26.40 3.68
CA LEU A 44 19.53 27.63 4.11
C LEU A 44 19.52 27.82 5.63
N VAL A 45 19.32 26.75 6.39
CA VAL A 45 19.06 26.86 7.84
C VAL A 45 20.01 26.05 8.73
N GLY A 46 20.75 25.09 8.15
CA GLY A 46 21.61 24.17 8.89
C GLY A 46 20.86 23.00 9.53
N LEU A 47 21.60 21.95 9.92
CA LEU A 47 21.01 20.73 10.50
C LEU A 47 20.48 20.91 11.93
N GLY A 48 21.17 21.71 12.76
CA GLY A 48 20.77 21.94 14.16
C GLY A 48 19.33 22.47 14.27
N PRO A 49 19.00 23.59 13.62
CA PRO A 49 17.64 24.13 13.63
C PRO A 49 16.59 23.17 13.07
N ILE A 50 16.93 22.33 12.09
CA ILE A 50 16.03 21.29 11.55
C ILE A 50 15.71 20.24 12.62
N PHE A 51 16.69 19.79 13.41
CA PHE A 51 16.46 18.81 14.47
C PHE A 51 15.67 19.37 15.65
N ASP A 52 15.85 20.66 15.94
CA ASP A 52 15.14 21.35 17.03
C ASP A 52 13.74 21.85 16.60
N TYR A 53 13.38 21.67 15.34
CA TYR A 53 12.14 22.21 14.77
C TYR A 53 10.90 21.57 15.38
N ILE A 54 9.96 22.42 15.82
CA ILE A 54 8.64 22.02 16.28
C ILE A 54 7.61 22.90 15.54
N PRO A 55 6.67 22.29 14.79
CA PRO A 55 5.61 23.04 14.13
C PRO A 55 4.81 23.90 15.11
N SER A 56 4.37 25.07 14.66
CA SER A 56 3.55 25.99 15.44
C SER A 56 2.22 25.35 15.84
N GLY A 57 1.76 25.64 17.07
CA GLY A 57 0.50 25.11 17.59
C GLY A 57 0.52 23.64 18.03
N ILE A 58 1.64 22.92 17.89
CA ILE A 58 1.79 21.55 18.38
C ILE A 58 2.55 21.55 19.71
N GLN A 59 1.89 21.07 20.77
CA GLN A 59 2.56 20.76 22.04
C GLN A 59 3.21 19.37 21.95
N LYS A 60 4.39 19.21 22.56
CA LYS A 60 5.00 17.88 22.72
C LYS A 60 4.02 17.00 23.49
N ALA A 61 3.60 15.88 22.90
CA ALA A 61 2.65 14.99 23.54
C ALA A 61 3.24 14.39 24.83
N GLU A 62 2.48 14.47 25.93
CA GLU A 62 2.89 13.95 27.24
C GLU A 62 3.00 12.41 27.26
N ASN A 63 2.30 11.71 26.36
CA ASN A 63 2.25 10.25 26.29
C ASN A 63 2.73 9.75 24.92
N SER A 64 4.05 9.56 24.79
CA SER A 64 4.73 9.36 23.51
C SER A 64 4.55 7.96 22.91
N GLY A 65 4.37 6.92 23.72
CA GLY A 65 4.40 5.53 23.26
C GLY A 65 3.21 5.13 22.36
N PHE A 66 1.99 5.39 22.80
CA PHE A 66 0.80 5.04 22.01
C PHE A 66 0.68 5.88 20.74
N LEU A 67 0.92 7.19 20.83
CA LEU A 67 0.93 8.06 19.65
C LEU A 67 2.00 7.65 18.64
N PHE A 68 3.16 7.19 19.10
CA PHE A 68 4.17 6.62 18.22
C PHE A 68 3.65 5.38 17.47
N LEU A 69 2.89 4.50 18.13
CA LEU A 69 2.23 3.37 17.46
C LEU A 69 1.17 3.81 16.45
N VAL A 70 0.42 4.89 16.73
CA VAL A 70 -0.55 5.47 15.78
C VAL A 70 0.16 6.00 14.53
N VAL A 71 1.31 6.67 14.69
CA VAL A 71 2.12 7.12 13.54
C VAL A 71 2.64 5.93 12.73
N ILE A 72 3.17 4.90 13.39
CA ILE A 72 3.60 3.67 12.70
C ILE A 72 2.41 3.05 11.95
N ASN A 73 1.23 2.97 12.57
CA ASN A 73 0.03 2.44 11.94
C ASN A 73 -0.30 3.21 10.65
N ALA A 74 -0.31 4.54 10.68
CA ALA A 74 -0.57 5.36 9.50
C ALA A 74 0.45 5.12 8.39
N VAL A 75 1.74 5.00 8.73
CA VAL A 75 2.81 4.71 7.75
C VAL A 75 2.64 3.33 7.12
N VAL A 76 2.33 2.30 7.92
CA VAL A 76 2.17 0.93 7.43
C VAL A 76 0.87 0.79 6.61
N ALA A 77 -0.19 1.50 6.98
CA ALA A 77 -1.48 1.46 6.28
C ALA A 77 -1.37 1.91 4.80
N VAL A 78 -0.39 2.74 4.45
CA VAL A 78 -0.10 3.11 3.05
C VAL A 78 0.27 1.88 2.21
N TRP A 79 0.87 0.86 2.82
CA TRP A 79 1.27 -0.38 2.14
C TRP A 79 0.22 -1.47 2.19
N ALA A 80 -0.96 -1.20 2.77
CA ALA A 80 -2.03 -2.18 2.93
C ALA A 80 -2.45 -2.84 1.60
N ALA A 81 -2.74 -2.03 0.58
CA ALA A 81 -3.13 -2.52 -0.74
C ALA A 81 -1.96 -3.21 -1.47
N PRO A 82 -0.77 -2.60 -1.60
CA PRO A 82 0.38 -3.29 -2.19
C PRO A 82 0.76 -4.61 -1.51
N ALA A 83 0.54 -4.73 -0.20
CA ALA A 83 0.86 -5.94 0.56
C ALA A 83 -0.04 -7.13 0.16
N VAL A 84 -1.33 -6.90 -0.08
CA VAL A 84 -2.25 -7.98 -0.51
C VAL A 84 -2.04 -8.38 -1.97
N SER A 85 -1.53 -7.48 -2.81
CA SER A 85 -1.24 -7.72 -4.23
C SER A 85 0.23 -7.97 -4.53
N ALA A 86 1.08 -8.17 -3.51
CA ALA A 86 2.53 -8.34 -3.71
C ALA A 86 2.85 -9.53 -4.63
N SER A 87 2.01 -10.58 -4.58
CA SER A 87 2.12 -11.76 -5.43
C SER A 87 2.05 -11.46 -6.92
N ASP A 88 1.36 -10.40 -7.34
CA ASP A 88 1.24 -10.02 -8.76
C ASP A 88 2.59 -9.65 -9.35
N PHE A 89 3.51 -9.14 -8.53
CA PHE A 89 4.87 -8.79 -8.92
C PHE A 89 5.85 -9.93 -8.69
N THR A 90 5.69 -10.69 -7.60
CA THR A 90 6.65 -11.74 -7.22
C THR A 90 6.41 -13.08 -7.91
N GLN A 91 5.29 -13.28 -8.61
CA GLN A 91 4.99 -14.52 -9.32
C GLN A 91 6.06 -14.93 -10.35
N ASN A 92 6.81 -13.96 -10.89
CA ASN A 92 7.88 -14.18 -11.87
C ASN A 92 9.29 -14.04 -11.26
N ALA A 93 9.41 -13.98 -9.94
CA ALA A 93 10.71 -13.90 -9.28
C ALA A 93 11.50 -15.20 -9.45
N HIS A 94 12.81 -15.12 -9.66
CA HIS A 94 13.65 -16.30 -9.83
C HIS A 94 13.75 -17.14 -8.55
N SER A 95 13.70 -16.51 -7.38
CA SER A 95 13.66 -17.20 -6.10
C SER A 95 12.98 -16.39 -5.00
N PHE A 96 12.50 -17.08 -3.97
CA PHE A 96 11.95 -16.44 -2.77
C PHE A 96 12.99 -15.52 -2.09
N ARG A 97 14.26 -15.92 -2.06
CA ARG A 97 15.33 -15.14 -1.43
C ARG A 97 15.58 -13.83 -2.16
N GLU A 98 15.60 -13.86 -3.49
CA GLU A 98 15.82 -12.66 -4.30
C GLU A 98 14.69 -11.65 -4.15
N GLN A 99 13.42 -12.09 -4.21
CA GLN A 99 12.30 -11.16 -4.01
C GLN A 99 12.28 -10.60 -2.58
N ALA A 100 12.56 -11.43 -1.57
CA ALA A 100 12.55 -11.00 -0.17
C ALA A 100 13.64 -9.96 0.09
N LEU A 101 14.86 -10.21 -0.39
CA LEU A 101 15.96 -9.26 -0.28
C LEU A 101 15.70 -7.99 -1.07
N GLY A 102 15.22 -8.11 -2.31
CA GLY A 102 14.93 -6.97 -3.19
C GLY A 102 13.88 -6.04 -2.60
N GLN A 103 12.76 -6.59 -2.11
CA GLN A 103 11.71 -5.79 -1.48
C GLN A 103 12.15 -5.22 -0.13
N THR A 104 12.82 -6.01 0.72
CA THR A 104 13.26 -5.54 2.04
C THR A 104 14.27 -4.41 1.90
N LEU A 105 15.32 -4.59 1.08
CA LEU A 105 16.31 -3.54 0.84
C LEU A 105 15.68 -2.34 0.15
N GLY A 106 14.84 -2.56 -0.85
CA GLY A 106 14.12 -1.50 -1.56
C GLY A 106 13.29 -0.65 -0.61
N LEU A 107 12.49 -1.27 0.27
CA LEU A 107 11.67 -0.57 1.24
C LEU A 107 12.53 0.11 2.30
N VAL A 108 13.42 -0.61 2.99
CA VAL A 108 14.18 -0.07 4.14
C VAL A 108 15.11 1.06 3.71
N VAL A 109 15.88 0.87 2.64
CA VAL A 109 16.85 1.89 2.18
C VAL A 109 16.12 3.13 1.68
N ALA A 110 15.06 2.96 0.86
CA ALA A 110 14.29 4.09 0.37
C ALA A 110 13.59 4.81 1.53
N TYR A 111 12.98 4.10 2.47
CA TYR A 111 12.29 4.71 3.60
C TYR A 111 13.22 5.58 4.44
N ILE A 112 14.39 5.07 4.82
CA ILE A 112 15.34 5.82 5.63
C ILE A 112 15.79 7.08 4.88
N LEU A 113 16.16 6.93 3.61
CA LEU A 113 16.62 8.04 2.79
C LEU A 113 15.55 9.12 2.62
N PHE A 114 14.34 8.75 2.21
CA PHE A 114 13.26 9.70 1.95
C PHE A 114 12.62 10.24 3.23
N ALA A 115 12.67 9.52 4.36
CA ALA A 115 12.27 10.06 5.66
C ALA A 115 13.21 11.18 6.09
N VAL A 116 14.53 10.97 6.01
CA VAL A 116 15.52 12.02 6.34
C VAL A 116 15.38 13.20 5.37
N ALA A 117 15.32 12.94 4.06
CA ALA A 117 15.14 14.00 3.07
C ALA A 117 13.84 14.78 3.31
N GLY A 118 12.72 14.08 3.54
CA GLY A 118 11.41 14.69 3.79
C GLY A 118 11.41 15.60 5.01
N VAL A 119 11.96 15.14 6.13
CA VAL A 119 12.09 15.97 7.35
C VAL A 119 12.95 17.21 7.07
N CYS A 120 14.12 17.04 6.44
CA CYS A 120 14.98 18.17 6.11
C CYS A 120 14.31 19.20 5.21
N ILE A 121 13.59 18.73 4.18
CA ILE A 121 12.89 19.60 3.22
C ILE A 121 11.78 20.38 3.92
N ILE A 122 10.90 19.68 4.64
CA ILE A 122 9.72 20.29 5.26
C ILE A 122 10.13 21.23 6.40
N ALA A 123 10.90 20.75 7.37
CA ALA A 123 11.34 21.58 8.49
C ALA A 123 12.22 22.74 8.02
N GLY A 124 13.17 22.48 7.12
CA GLY A 124 14.07 23.53 6.62
C GLY A 124 13.33 24.61 5.84
N ALA A 125 12.38 24.24 4.98
CA ALA A 125 11.55 25.21 4.27
C ALA A 125 10.64 26.00 5.24
N SER A 126 10.05 25.35 6.24
CA SER A 126 9.20 26.04 7.19
C SER A 126 9.96 27.05 8.07
N ILE A 127 11.18 26.71 8.49
CA ILE A 127 12.07 27.65 9.17
C ILE A 127 12.43 28.81 8.24
N HIS A 128 12.85 28.51 7.01
CA HIS A 128 13.29 29.52 6.05
C HIS A 128 12.17 30.51 5.69
N TYR A 129 10.96 30.01 5.46
CA TYR A 129 9.82 30.84 5.07
C TYR A 129 9.00 31.36 6.26
N GLY A 130 9.32 30.97 7.49
CA GLY A 130 8.59 31.36 8.70
C GLY A 130 7.13 30.88 8.72
N ALA A 131 6.82 29.82 7.99
CA ALA A 131 5.47 29.28 7.85
C ALA A 131 5.49 27.76 7.72
N ASP A 132 4.70 27.08 8.56
CA ASP A 132 4.56 25.62 8.53
C ASP A 132 3.95 25.17 7.19
N THR A 133 4.51 24.12 6.61
CA THR A 133 3.92 23.43 5.46
C THR A 133 4.10 21.94 5.62
N TRP A 134 3.12 21.17 5.14
CA TRP A 134 3.20 19.72 5.01
C TRP A 134 3.28 19.29 3.54
N ASN A 135 3.08 20.23 2.62
CA ASN A 135 2.96 19.98 1.20
C ASN A 135 4.21 20.50 0.46
N VAL A 136 4.97 19.55 -0.10
CA VAL A 136 6.19 19.86 -0.86
C VAL A 136 5.94 20.77 -2.07
N LEU A 137 4.74 20.74 -2.65
CA LEU A 137 4.41 21.60 -3.79
C LEU A 137 4.35 23.09 -3.41
N ASP A 138 3.96 23.41 -2.17
CA ASP A 138 3.95 24.79 -1.68
C ASP A 138 5.37 25.37 -1.62
N ILE A 139 6.36 24.50 -1.36
CA ILE A 139 7.79 24.86 -1.36
C ILE A 139 8.25 25.13 -2.79
N VAL A 140 7.95 24.23 -3.72
CA VAL A 140 8.37 24.35 -5.14
C VAL A 140 7.75 25.59 -5.81
N GLN A 141 6.53 25.97 -5.42
CA GLN A 141 5.86 27.18 -5.91
C GLN A 141 6.55 28.49 -5.47
N ARG A 142 7.35 28.44 -4.40
CA ARG A 142 8.05 29.61 -3.85
C ARG A 142 9.47 29.78 -4.41
N TRP A 143 9.93 28.88 -5.28
CA TRP A 143 11.26 29.00 -5.89
C TRP A 143 11.26 29.98 -7.06
N ASP A 144 12.30 30.82 -7.12
CA ASP A 144 12.49 31.79 -8.19
C ASP A 144 12.91 31.15 -9.53
N SER A 145 13.57 29.99 -9.48
CA SER A 145 14.09 29.32 -10.68
C SER A 145 13.01 28.52 -11.39
N LEU A 146 12.47 29.07 -12.47
CA LEU A 146 11.47 28.41 -13.33
C LEU A 146 11.94 27.02 -13.78
N PHE A 147 13.23 26.87 -14.11
CA PHE A 147 13.78 25.58 -14.52
C PHE A 147 13.72 24.55 -13.39
N ALA A 148 14.15 24.92 -12.18
CA ALA A 148 14.13 24.02 -11.03
C ALA A 148 12.70 23.63 -10.65
N SER A 149 11.78 24.61 -10.63
CA SER A 149 10.37 24.37 -10.33
C SER A 149 9.71 23.47 -11.36
N PHE A 150 9.93 23.73 -12.66
CA PHE A 150 9.41 22.88 -13.74
C PHE A 150 9.93 21.46 -13.64
N PHE A 151 11.24 21.28 -13.45
CA PHE A 151 11.86 19.97 -13.37
C PHE A 151 11.37 19.19 -12.13
N ALA A 152 11.29 19.84 -10.96
CA ALA A 152 10.77 19.22 -9.75
C ALA A 152 9.31 18.77 -9.90
N VAL A 153 8.43 19.65 -10.42
CA VAL A 153 7.02 19.30 -10.65
C VAL A 153 6.89 18.16 -11.67
N LEU A 154 7.69 18.17 -12.74
CA LEU A 154 7.71 17.09 -13.72
C LEU A 154 8.09 15.74 -13.08
N VAL A 155 9.15 15.71 -12.27
CA VAL A 155 9.59 14.51 -11.55
C VAL A 155 8.55 14.04 -10.55
N ILE A 156 7.93 14.95 -9.79
CA ILE A 156 6.84 14.63 -8.85
C ILE A 156 5.66 14.01 -9.61
N LEU A 157 5.24 14.61 -10.74
CA LEU A 157 4.16 14.07 -11.57
C LEU A 157 4.48 12.68 -12.11
N MET A 158 5.69 12.47 -12.64
CA MET A 158 6.13 11.17 -13.13
C MET A 158 6.21 10.12 -12.00
N THR A 159 6.63 10.53 -10.80
CA THR A 159 6.66 9.69 -9.60
C THR A 159 5.26 9.26 -9.20
N THR A 160 4.30 10.19 -9.18
CA THR A 160 2.91 9.87 -8.90
C THR A 160 2.34 8.87 -9.91
N ILE A 161 2.64 9.03 -11.20
CA ILE A 161 2.24 8.08 -12.25
C ILE A 161 2.88 6.71 -12.02
N SER A 162 4.19 6.66 -11.75
CA SER A 162 4.92 5.41 -11.53
C SER A 162 4.35 4.64 -10.35
N THR A 163 4.20 5.31 -9.20
CA THR A 163 3.69 4.70 -7.98
C THR A 163 2.25 4.24 -8.14
N ASN A 164 1.39 5.04 -8.79
CA ASN A 164 0.00 4.67 -9.04
C ASN A 164 -0.13 3.48 -10.00
N ALA A 165 0.72 3.42 -11.04
CA ALA A 165 0.75 2.30 -11.97
C ALA A 165 1.16 1.00 -11.26
N THR A 166 2.23 1.03 -10.45
CA THR A 166 2.71 -0.12 -9.69
C THR A 166 1.72 -0.56 -8.61
N GLY A 167 1.27 0.37 -7.77
CA GLY A 167 0.52 0.03 -6.56
C GLY A 167 -0.96 -0.23 -6.80
N ASN A 168 -1.56 0.39 -7.82
CA ASN A 168 -3.02 0.42 -7.95
C ASN A 168 -3.51 -0.10 -9.30
N ILE A 169 -2.96 0.38 -10.43
CA ILE A 169 -3.52 0.06 -11.75
C ILE A 169 -3.22 -1.38 -12.17
N ILE A 170 -1.97 -1.82 -12.02
CA ILE A 170 -1.58 -3.18 -12.42
C ILE A 170 -2.30 -4.23 -11.56
N PRO A 171 -2.30 -4.14 -10.22
CA PRO A 171 -3.08 -5.05 -9.36
C PRO A 171 -4.56 -5.08 -9.73
N ALA A 172 -5.21 -3.91 -9.83
CA ALA A 172 -6.63 -3.86 -10.19
C ALA A 172 -6.90 -4.48 -11.58
N GLY A 173 -5.96 -4.33 -12.53
CA GLY A 173 -6.04 -4.99 -13.83
C GLY A 173 -6.03 -6.51 -13.75
N TYR A 174 -5.17 -7.09 -12.91
CA TYR A 174 -5.12 -8.54 -12.68
C TYR A 174 -6.33 -9.05 -11.88
N GLU A 175 -6.72 -8.35 -10.81
CA GLU A 175 -7.85 -8.71 -9.96
C GLU A 175 -9.17 -8.73 -10.75
N ILE A 176 -9.43 -7.70 -11.56
CA ILE A 176 -10.65 -7.65 -12.38
C ILE A 176 -10.64 -8.73 -13.47
N ALA A 177 -9.48 -9.01 -14.07
CA ALA A 177 -9.36 -10.10 -15.04
C ALA A 177 -9.66 -11.47 -14.40
N ALA A 178 -9.26 -11.66 -13.14
CA ALA A 178 -9.49 -12.90 -12.40
C ALA A 178 -10.96 -13.15 -12.04
N ILE A 179 -11.81 -12.11 -11.98
CA ILE A 179 -13.25 -12.25 -11.69
C ILE A 179 -13.99 -13.05 -12.78
N ALA A 180 -13.62 -12.86 -14.04
CA ALA A 180 -14.25 -13.54 -15.17
C ALA A 180 -13.20 -13.90 -16.24
N PRO A 181 -12.33 -14.89 -15.99
CA PRO A 181 -11.13 -15.14 -16.80
C PRO A 181 -11.43 -15.54 -18.25
N THR A 182 -12.63 -16.03 -18.56
CA THR A 182 -13.07 -16.34 -19.93
C THR A 182 -13.58 -15.12 -20.71
N LYS A 183 -13.85 -14.00 -20.04
CA LYS A 183 -14.45 -12.78 -20.63
C LYS A 183 -13.55 -11.55 -20.48
N LEU A 184 -12.75 -11.49 -19.43
CA LEU A 184 -11.95 -10.33 -19.08
C LEU A 184 -10.46 -10.64 -19.26
N THR A 185 -9.79 -9.76 -19.97
CA THR A 185 -8.34 -9.76 -20.08
C THR A 185 -7.76 -8.69 -19.16
N TYR A 186 -6.45 -8.74 -18.89
CA TYR A 186 -5.75 -7.67 -18.17
C TYR A 186 -6.06 -6.26 -18.71
N LYS A 187 -6.09 -6.10 -20.04
CA LYS A 187 -6.40 -4.79 -20.66
C LYS A 187 -7.85 -4.36 -20.37
N ASN A 188 -8.80 -5.29 -20.42
CA ASN A 188 -10.19 -4.99 -20.04
C ASN A 188 -10.25 -4.59 -18.56
N GLY A 189 -9.51 -5.29 -17.69
CA GLY A 189 -9.40 -4.97 -16.27
C GLY A 189 -8.87 -3.56 -16.00
N VAL A 190 -7.75 -3.19 -16.63
CA VAL A 190 -7.17 -1.84 -16.53
C VAL A 190 -8.18 -0.77 -16.96
N LEU A 191 -8.90 -0.99 -18.07
CA LEU A 191 -9.90 -0.04 -18.56
C LEU A 191 -11.06 0.12 -17.55
N ILE A 192 -11.60 -0.99 -17.04
CA ILE A 192 -12.70 -0.99 -16.08
C ILE A 192 -12.26 -0.28 -14.78
N ALA A 193 -11.10 -0.66 -14.21
CA ALA A 193 -10.53 -0.01 -13.03
C ALA A 193 -10.34 1.50 -13.23
N SER A 194 -9.86 1.90 -14.41
CA SER A 194 -9.64 3.30 -14.74
C SER A 194 -10.93 4.10 -14.83
N ILE A 195 -12.00 3.52 -15.40
CA ILE A 195 -13.32 4.16 -15.44
C ILE A 195 -13.91 4.27 -14.04
N ILE A 196 -13.87 3.19 -13.25
CA ILE A 196 -14.39 3.19 -11.87
C ILE A 196 -13.65 4.24 -11.01
N SER A 197 -12.32 4.30 -11.11
CA SER A 197 -11.53 5.28 -10.34
C SER A 197 -11.88 6.74 -10.69
N LEU A 198 -12.27 7.01 -11.94
CA LEU A 198 -12.77 8.34 -12.34
C LEU A 198 -14.16 8.63 -11.73
N LEU A 199 -15.07 7.64 -11.76
CA LEU A 199 -16.44 7.78 -11.27
C LEU A 199 -16.53 7.97 -9.75
N ILE A 200 -15.57 7.43 -8.98
CA ILE A 200 -15.48 7.63 -7.52
C ILE A 200 -15.21 9.10 -7.16
N CYS A 201 -14.78 9.94 -8.12
CA CYS A 201 -14.46 11.36 -7.89
C CYS A 201 -13.43 11.55 -6.75
N PRO A 202 -12.25 10.90 -6.84
CA PRO A 202 -11.30 10.80 -5.73
C PRO A 202 -10.77 12.15 -5.23
N TRP A 203 -10.83 13.20 -6.05
CA TRP A 203 -10.46 14.56 -5.64
C TRP A 203 -11.31 15.08 -4.47
N LYS A 204 -12.54 14.59 -4.30
CA LYS A 204 -13.37 14.92 -3.13
C LYS A 204 -12.90 14.27 -1.83
N LEU A 205 -12.19 13.15 -1.93
CA LEU A 205 -11.64 12.42 -0.77
C LEU A 205 -10.25 12.95 -0.34
N MET A 206 -9.65 13.84 -1.14
CA MET A 206 -8.28 14.34 -0.94
C MET A 206 -8.23 15.88 -0.79
N GLU A 207 -9.35 16.50 -0.39
CA GLU A 207 -9.46 17.97 -0.30
C GLU A 207 -8.63 18.57 0.85
N ASN A 208 -8.35 17.81 1.91
CA ASN A 208 -7.59 18.27 3.07
C ASN A 208 -6.87 17.12 3.80
N GLN A 209 -5.98 17.47 4.72
CA GLN A 209 -5.15 16.54 5.49
C GLN A 209 -5.97 15.51 6.29
N ASP A 210 -7.05 15.92 6.94
CA ASP A 210 -7.89 15.03 7.75
C ASP A 210 -8.58 13.97 6.88
N SER A 211 -9.04 14.35 5.69
CA SER A 211 -9.61 13.41 4.72
C SER A 211 -8.58 12.36 4.26
N ILE A 212 -7.31 12.72 4.12
CA ILE A 212 -6.22 11.78 3.76
C ILE A 212 -6.02 10.76 4.88
N TYR A 213 -5.89 11.19 6.14
CA TYR A 213 -5.74 10.28 7.27
C TYR A 213 -6.96 9.38 7.42
N LEU A 214 -8.17 9.95 7.31
CA LEU A 214 -9.41 9.17 7.35
C LEU A 214 -9.43 8.08 6.28
N PHE A 215 -9.02 8.41 5.05
CA PHE A 215 -8.94 7.46 3.94
C PHE A 215 -7.95 6.34 4.23
N LEU A 216 -6.72 6.67 4.66
CA LEU A 216 -5.69 5.69 5.02
C LEU A 216 -6.15 4.75 6.14
N ASP A 217 -6.82 5.28 7.16
CA ASP A 217 -7.36 4.49 8.26
C ASP A 217 -8.45 3.52 7.79
N ILE A 218 -9.32 3.94 6.86
CA ILE A 218 -10.34 3.06 6.27
C ILE A 218 -9.65 1.94 5.49
N ILE A 219 -8.72 2.27 4.58
CA ILE A 219 -8.01 1.28 3.77
C ILE A 219 -7.26 0.29 4.66
N GLY A 220 -6.49 0.78 5.63
CA GLY A 220 -5.76 -0.05 6.58
C GLY A 220 -6.68 -0.94 7.42
N GLY A 221 -7.78 -0.39 7.93
CA GLY A 221 -8.76 -1.13 8.73
C GLY A 221 -9.59 -2.14 7.93
N MET A 222 -9.72 -1.98 6.61
CA MET A 222 -10.42 -2.93 5.73
C MET A 222 -9.49 -4.04 5.22
N LEU A 223 -8.28 -3.69 4.79
CA LEU A 223 -7.35 -4.64 4.16
C LEU A 223 -6.47 -5.38 5.18
N GLY A 224 -6.22 -4.80 6.36
CA GLY A 224 -5.52 -5.46 7.46
C GLY A 224 -6.16 -6.81 7.85
N PRO A 225 -7.49 -6.86 8.08
CA PRO A 225 -8.20 -8.12 8.30
C PRO A 225 -8.05 -9.14 7.17
N VAL A 226 -8.09 -8.69 5.91
CA VAL A 226 -7.95 -9.57 4.74
C VAL A 226 -6.58 -10.23 4.73
N ILE A 227 -5.49 -9.45 4.87
CA ILE A 227 -4.14 -10.01 4.90
C ILE A 227 -3.91 -10.90 6.12
N GLY A 228 -4.50 -10.57 7.27
CA GLY A 228 -4.45 -11.41 8.48
C GLY A 228 -5.03 -12.80 8.25
N VAL A 229 -6.23 -12.90 7.65
CA VAL A 229 -6.83 -14.19 7.27
C VAL A 229 -5.99 -14.92 6.22
N MET A 230 -5.50 -14.22 5.19
CA MET A 230 -4.65 -14.82 4.15
C MET A 230 -3.37 -15.44 4.75
N MET A 231 -2.69 -14.70 5.62
CA MET A 231 -1.49 -15.17 6.31
C MET A 231 -1.79 -16.38 7.21
N ALA A 232 -2.85 -16.34 8.00
CA ALA A 232 -3.24 -17.47 8.84
C ALA A 232 -3.61 -18.70 8.01
N HIS A 233 -4.30 -18.49 6.89
CA HIS A 233 -4.66 -19.58 6.00
C HIS A 233 -3.43 -20.24 5.39
N TYR A 234 -2.51 -19.45 4.84
CA TYR A 234 -1.32 -19.97 4.18
C TYR A 234 -0.33 -20.60 5.18
N PHE A 235 0.06 -19.89 6.24
CA PHE A 235 1.12 -20.34 7.14
C PHE A 235 0.65 -21.31 8.22
N VAL A 236 -0.58 -21.18 8.73
CA VAL A 236 -1.06 -22.02 9.86
C VAL A 236 -1.92 -23.17 9.37
N VAL A 237 -2.93 -22.89 8.54
CA VAL A 237 -3.90 -23.90 8.10
C VAL A 237 -3.29 -24.79 7.03
N MET A 238 -2.69 -24.20 5.99
CA MET A 238 -2.08 -24.89 4.85
C MET A 238 -0.59 -25.24 5.06
N ARG A 239 0.08 -24.65 6.06
CA ARG A 239 1.52 -24.86 6.34
C ARG A 239 2.43 -24.63 5.13
N GLY A 240 2.09 -23.64 4.31
CA GLY A 240 2.82 -23.29 3.10
C GLY A 240 2.57 -24.23 1.92
N GLN A 241 1.66 -25.21 2.04
CA GLN A 241 1.34 -26.16 0.97
C GLN A 241 0.07 -25.73 0.25
N ILE A 242 0.20 -25.36 -1.03
CA ILE A 242 -0.92 -24.99 -1.90
C ILE A 242 -1.07 -26.06 -2.97
N ASN A 243 -2.31 -26.52 -3.20
CA ASN A 243 -2.65 -27.36 -4.35
C ASN A 243 -3.17 -26.48 -5.49
N LEU A 244 -2.42 -26.40 -6.60
CA LEU A 244 -2.80 -25.58 -7.77
C LEU A 244 -4.04 -26.13 -8.48
N ASP A 245 -4.24 -27.45 -8.48
CA ASP A 245 -5.39 -28.09 -9.11
C ASP A 245 -6.70 -27.80 -8.35
N GLU A 246 -6.61 -27.39 -7.09
CA GLU A 246 -7.76 -26.94 -6.29
C GLU A 246 -8.07 -25.46 -6.49
N LEU A 247 -7.08 -24.64 -6.87
CA LEU A 247 -7.25 -23.21 -7.13
C LEU A 247 -7.94 -22.94 -8.47
N TYR A 248 -7.68 -23.78 -9.48
CA TYR A 248 -8.22 -23.64 -10.84
C TYR A 248 -9.23 -24.74 -11.15
N THR A 249 -10.34 -24.75 -10.40
CA THR A 249 -11.42 -25.74 -10.54
C THR A 249 -12.57 -25.26 -11.42
N ALA A 250 -13.33 -26.20 -11.99
CA ALA A 250 -14.54 -25.90 -12.74
C ALA A 250 -15.67 -25.44 -11.77
N PRO A 251 -16.60 -24.58 -12.23
CA PRO A 251 -17.76 -24.20 -11.42
C PRO A 251 -18.52 -25.43 -10.92
N GLY A 252 -18.70 -25.53 -9.59
CA GLY A 252 -19.38 -26.65 -8.94
C GLY A 252 -18.45 -27.68 -8.27
N ASP A 253 -17.15 -27.72 -8.60
CA ASP A 253 -16.18 -28.65 -7.98
C ASP A 253 -15.30 -27.93 -6.94
N TYR A 254 -15.95 -27.45 -5.88
CA TYR A 254 -15.33 -26.55 -4.91
C TYR A 254 -14.54 -27.24 -3.78
N LYS A 255 -14.38 -28.58 -3.85
CA LYS A 255 -13.62 -29.51 -2.98
C LYS A 255 -13.57 -29.18 -1.48
N TYR A 256 -12.94 -28.07 -1.14
CA TYR A 256 -12.65 -27.57 0.20
C TYR A 256 -13.71 -26.64 0.80
N TYR A 257 -14.60 -26.05 -0.02
CA TYR A 257 -15.53 -25.00 0.41
C TYR A 257 -16.95 -25.24 -0.07
N ASP A 258 -17.92 -25.04 0.83
CA ASP A 258 -19.34 -25.10 0.50
C ASP A 258 -19.67 -24.04 -0.56
N ASN A 259 -20.00 -24.52 -1.76
CA ASN A 259 -20.26 -23.68 -2.93
C ASN A 259 -19.14 -22.67 -3.26
N GLY A 260 -17.88 -23.01 -2.93
CA GLY A 260 -16.73 -22.15 -3.21
C GLY A 260 -16.54 -21.00 -2.23
N PHE A 261 -17.32 -20.95 -1.14
CA PHE A 261 -17.27 -19.87 -0.17
C PHE A 261 -16.79 -20.34 1.21
N ASN A 262 -15.80 -19.63 1.77
CA ASN A 262 -15.32 -19.88 3.12
C ASN A 262 -16.00 -18.92 4.11
N LEU A 263 -17.15 -19.34 4.66
CA LEU A 263 -17.91 -18.53 5.61
C LEU A 263 -17.09 -18.16 6.85
N THR A 264 -16.22 -19.05 7.33
CA THR A 264 -15.36 -18.77 8.49
C THR A 264 -14.38 -17.63 8.19
N ALA A 265 -13.70 -17.68 7.03
CA ALA A 265 -12.80 -16.60 6.60
C ALA A 265 -13.56 -15.28 6.49
N PHE A 266 -14.71 -15.28 5.83
CA PHE A 266 -15.52 -14.08 5.65
C PHE A 266 -15.99 -13.49 6.99
N SER A 267 -16.56 -14.30 7.88
CA SER A 267 -17.03 -13.86 9.19
C SER A 267 -15.90 -13.33 10.07
N VAL A 268 -14.73 -14.00 10.08
CA VAL A 268 -13.56 -13.51 10.83
C VAL A 268 -13.08 -12.17 10.28
N THR A 269 -12.96 -12.03 8.95
CA THR A 269 -12.61 -10.76 8.32
C THR A 269 -13.60 -9.67 8.72
N LEU A 270 -14.91 -9.93 8.63
CA LEU A 270 -15.95 -8.95 8.98
C LEU A 270 -15.86 -8.51 10.44
N VAL A 271 -15.70 -9.44 11.38
CA VAL A 271 -15.54 -9.12 12.81
C VAL A 271 -14.28 -8.29 13.05
N ALA A 272 -13.16 -8.64 12.42
CA ALA A 272 -11.92 -7.87 12.54
C ALA A 272 -12.04 -6.47 11.93
N VAL A 273 -12.75 -6.29 10.81
CA VAL A 273 -13.06 -4.97 10.24
C VAL A 273 -13.89 -4.14 11.22
N ILE A 274 -14.92 -4.74 11.84
CA ILE A 274 -15.74 -4.06 12.86
C ILE A 274 -14.87 -3.63 14.04
N LEU A 275 -13.92 -4.45 14.48
CA LEU A 275 -12.99 -4.09 15.55
C LEU A 275 -12.03 -2.98 15.14
N SER A 276 -11.48 -3.04 13.92
CA SER A 276 -10.57 -2.03 13.37
C SER A 276 -11.24 -0.68 13.13
N LEU A 277 -12.50 -0.64 12.71
CA LEU A 277 -13.18 0.61 12.31
C LEU A 277 -14.30 1.04 13.26
N GLY A 278 -14.70 0.19 14.19
CA GLY A 278 -15.83 0.45 15.10
C GLY A 278 -15.61 1.66 16.00
N GLY A 279 -14.36 2.04 16.28
CA GLY A 279 -14.00 3.26 17.01
C GLY A 279 -14.44 4.56 16.36
N LYS A 280 -14.77 4.54 15.06
CA LYS A 280 -15.36 5.68 14.35
C LYS A 280 -16.83 5.94 14.71
N PHE A 281 -17.51 4.94 15.26
CA PHE A 281 -18.93 5.01 15.63
C PHE A 281 -19.18 4.76 17.12
N ILE A 282 -18.25 4.07 17.79
CA ILE A 282 -18.36 3.62 19.18
C ILE A 282 -17.15 4.16 19.95
N PRO A 283 -17.31 5.17 20.84
CA PRO A 283 -16.20 5.80 21.53
C PRO A 283 -15.29 4.84 22.31
N PHE A 284 -15.84 3.76 22.87
CA PHE A 284 -15.07 2.73 23.57
C PHE A 284 -14.04 2.01 22.68
N MET A 285 -14.30 1.92 21.37
CA MET A 285 -13.43 1.24 20.40
C MET A 285 -12.43 2.20 19.73
N GLU A 286 -12.48 3.50 20.06
CA GLU A 286 -11.64 4.53 19.43
C GLU A 286 -10.14 4.22 19.49
N PRO A 287 -9.56 3.73 20.62
CA PRO A 287 -8.15 3.39 20.66
C PRO A 287 -7.76 2.28 19.68
N LEU A 288 -8.67 1.32 19.42
CA LEU A 288 -8.43 0.24 18.45
C LEU A 288 -8.38 0.79 17.03
N SER A 289 -9.24 1.75 16.71
CA SER A 289 -9.28 2.36 15.39
C SER A 289 -8.09 3.25 15.06
N ARG A 290 -7.42 3.82 16.07
CA ARG A 290 -6.16 4.54 15.85
C ARG A 290 -4.99 3.63 15.46
N VAL A 291 -5.11 2.32 15.69
CA VAL A 291 -4.15 1.28 15.29
C VAL A 291 -4.83 0.20 14.44
N SER A 292 -5.74 0.64 13.58
CA SER A 292 -6.67 -0.21 12.81
C SER A 292 -5.99 -1.30 11.98
N TRP A 293 -4.82 -1.02 11.40
CA TRP A 293 -4.06 -2.00 10.63
C TRP A 293 -3.61 -3.15 11.52
N PHE A 294 -2.92 -2.84 12.61
CA PHE A 294 -2.41 -3.86 13.54
C PHE A 294 -3.53 -4.69 14.16
N VAL A 295 -4.60 -4.02 14.63
CA VAL A 295 -5.78 -4.70 15.17
C VAL A 295 -6.37 -5.65 14.13
N GLY A 296 -6.53 -5.17 12.90
CA GLY A 296 -7.15 -5.94 11.83
C GLY A 296 -6.34 -7.20 11.49
N VAL A 297 -5.04 -7.03 11.25
CA VAL A 297 -4.12 -8.13 10.92
C VAL A 297 -4.07 -9.15 12.05
N ILE A 298 -3.80 -8.70 13.28
CA ILE A 298 -3.55 -9.59 14.42
C ILE A 298 -4.82 -10.35 14.81
N VAL A 299 -5.95 -9.65 14.91
CA VAL A 299 -7.22 -10.28 15.30
C VAL A 299 -7.69 -11.27 14.24
N ALA A 300 -7.65 -10.88 12.96
CA ALA A 300 -8.06 -11.77 11.88
C ALA A 300 -7.16 -13.00 11.78
N PHE A 301 -5.84 -12.82 11.89
CA PHE A 301 -4.88 -13.91 11.90
C PHE A 301 -5.15 -14.88 13.05
N ALA A 302 -5.23 -14.37 14.28
CA ALA A 302 -5.40 -15.20 15.47
C ALA A 302 -6.75 -15.91 15.47
N ALA A 303 -7.85 -15.20 15.20
CA ALA A 303 -9.19 -15.78 15.19
C ALA A 303 -9.32 -16.86 14.11
N TYR A 304 -8.84 -16.61 12.89
CA TYR A 304 -8.92 -17.59 11.82
C TYR A 304 -8.03 -18.82 12.08
N ALA A 305 -6.82 -18.61 12.60
CA ALA A 305 -5.91 -19.69 12.99
C ALA A 305 -6.48 -20.59 14.11
N LEU A 306 -7.29 -20.02 15.03
CA LEU A 306 -7.94 -20.77 16.11
C LEU A 306 -9.18 -21.52 15.63
N LEU A 307 -10.01 -20.89 14.79
CA LEU A 307 -11.28 -21.47 14.34
C LEU A 307 -11.11 -22.57 13.29
N LYS A 308 -10.13 -22.42 12.39
CA LYS A 308 -9.92 -23.40 11.32
C LYS A 308 -8.86 -24.43 11.75
N LYS A 309 -9.27 -25.69 11.84
CA LYS A 309 -8.36 -26.81 12.14
C LYS A 309 -7.24 -26.85 11.10
N ARG A 310 -6.02 -27.18 11.54
CA ARG A 310 -4.88 -27.42 10.66
C ARG A 310 -5.26 -28.56 9.71
N THR A 311 -5.21 -28.30 8.41
CA THR A 311 -5.43 -29.33 7.41
C THR A 311 -4.28 -30.33 7.55
N THR A 312 -4.58 -31.54 8.00
CA THR A 312 -3.65 -32.66 7.87
C THR A 312 -3.62 -32.97 6.38
N ALA A 313 -2.49 -32.79 5.72
CA ALA A 313 -2.31 -33.28 4.36
C ALA A 313 -2.68 -34.77 4.37
N GLU A 314 -3.82 -35.13 3.77
CA GLU A 314 -4.07 -36.52 3.46
C GLU A 314 -2.95 -36.94 2.51
N LYS A 315 -2.10 -37.85 2.99
CA LYS A 315 -1.17 -38.56 2.13
C LYS A 315 -2.06 -39.25 1.09
N THR A 316 -2.06 -38.76 -0.15
CA THR A 316 -2.56 -39.49 -1.32
C THR A 316 -1.66 -40.71 -1.52
N GLY A 317 -1.88 -41.71 -0.69
CA GLY A 317 -1.35 -43.05 -0.83
C GLY A 317 -2.42 -43.90 -1.49
N GLU A 318 -2.49 -43.86 -2.82
CA GLU A 318 -3.03 -44.97 -3.59
C GLU A 318 -1.92 -45.50 -4.49
N GLN A 319 -1.23 -46.52 -3.97
CA GLN A 319 -0.58 -47.51 -4.81
C GLN A 319 -1.64 -48.07 -5.76
N LYS A 320 -1.59 -47.68 -7.04
CA LYS A 320 -2.07 -48.55 -8.11
C LYS A 320 -1.05 -49.67 -8.30
N THR A 321 -1.09 -50.66 -7.40
CA THR A 321 -0.75 -52.03 -7.76
C THR A 321 -1.91 -52.58 -8.58
N ILE A 322 -1.72 -52.71 -9.88
CA ILE A 322 -2.45 -53.69 -10.70
C ILE A 322 -1.38 -54.36 -11.56
N GLY A 323 -1.19 -55.66 -11.30
CA GLY A 323 -0.36 -56.54 -12.12
C GLY A 323 -1.05 -57.02 -13.37
#